data_AF-A0A226DGJ0-F1
#
_entry.id   AF-A0A226DGJ0-F1
#
_cell.length_a   1.000
_cell.length_b   1.000
_cell.length_c   1.000
_cell.angle_alpha   90.00
_cell.angle_beta   90.00
_cell.angle_gamma   90.00
#
_symmetry.space_group_name_H-M   'P 1'
#
loop_
_entity.id
_entity.type
_entity.pdbx_description
1 polymer ?
#
loop_
_entity_poly.entity_id
_entity_poly.type
_entity_poly.pdbx_seq_one_letter_code
_entity_poly.pdbx_strand_id
1 'polypeptide(L)'
;MDELVMTTAMIYHKADLLENCVAENMKDAPLIQRNVTPYEFMESRWWDAAMAPYFKLPLAFDGGAGVPVDEKWAPLGTRICVYIRKAVDILIRHNELVDIFHDLRSKEPMNEVHLAARYGGLAAVKNYAVACAACVDEVATCKCIAGDVSHDYATDLAIGSVAWYPIVPHYRVLTQLAETRHLTRSKYTALAAKTNHGAFITSDMADSGEHGAFHNDEWESLTTLTSLEPFISGECQHCGVISDWVINRCLYRDDRKEKGKTLRKFVMDALHLKRDKKMDGFFGEILTIAAGDEFPAFLVKQCITAVEAVWQTLRAAGTDLPPNVVAGQVVENHVRIDKAFIETHNHPGAHALRRALSGTLSIMMDRTDVSPYPRILDAAVIHSIKMGSVINHGKV
;
A
#
# COMPACT_ATOMS: atom_id res chain seq x y z
N MET A 1 -5.09 -14.05 27.20
CA MET A 1 -5.64 -15.42 27.08
C MET A 1 -6.86 -15.41 26.19
N ASP A 2 -7.79 -14.47 26.40
CA ASP A 2 -9.02 -14.30 25.60
C ASP A 2 -8.78 -14.02 24.10
N GLU A 3 -7.80 -13.18 23.73
CA GLU A 3 -7.51 -12.92 22.32
C GLU A 3 -6.95 -14.16 21.58
N LEU A 4 -6.11 -14.98 22.24
CA LEU A 4 -5.63 -16.24 21.67
C LEU A 4 -6.78 -17.24 21.50
N VAL A 5 -7.65 -17.35 22.50
CA VAL A 5 -8.84 -18.21 22.46
C VAL A 5 -9.80 -17.77 21.36
N MET A 6 -10.04 -16.46 21.18
CA MET A 6 -10.87 -15.94 20.10
C MET A 6 -10.26 -16.18 18.72
N THR A 7 -8.96 -15.92 18.53
CA THR A 7 -8.29 -16.19 17.25
C THR A 7 -8.33 -17.69 16.92
N THR A 8 -8.07 -18.57 17.89
CA THR A 8 -8.19 -20.03 17.69
C THR A 8 -9.63 -20.46 17.39
N ALA A 9 -10.63 -19.88 18.06
CA ALA A 9 -12.04 -20.15 17.78
C ALA A 9 -12.46 -19.67 16.40
N MET A 10 -11.98 -18.51 15.94
CA MET A 10 -12.22 -17.99 14.59
C MET A 10 -11.56 -18.85 13.51
N ILE A 11 -10.31 -19.30 13.73
CA ILE A 11 -9.63 -20.23 12.81
C ILE A 11 -10.39 -21.56 12.73
N TYR A 12 -10.84 -22.10 13.87
CA TYR A 12 -11.64 -23.32 13.91
C TYR A 12 -12.98 -23.14 13.19
N HIS A 13 -13.68 -22.02 13.43
CA HIS A 13 -14.93 -21.71 12.75
C HIS A 13 -14.75 -21.51 11.24
N LYS A 14 -13.66 -20.84 10.81
CA LYS A 14 -13.30 -20.69 9.40
C LYS A 14 -13.03 -22.05 8.74
N ALA A 15 -12.30 -22.94 9.42
CA ALA A 15 -12.04 -24.29 8.93
C ALA A 15 -13.33 -25.11 8.80
N ASP A 16 -14.21 -25.07 9.81
CA ASP A 16 -15.51 -25.73 9.79
C ASP A 16 -16.43 -25.18 8.69
N LEU A 17 -16.49 -23.86 8.49
CA LEU A 17 -17.23 -23.24 7.39
C LEU A 17 -16.71 -23.70 6.03
N LEU A 18 -15.39 -23.78 5.85
CA LEU A 18 -14.77 -24.25 4.61
C LEU A 18 -15.09 -25.73 4.35
N GLU A 19 -14.99 -26.58 5.37
CA GLU A 19 -15.34 -28.01 5.27
C GLU A 19 -16.82 -28.20 4.89
N ASN A 20 -17.73 -27.45 5.53
CA ASN A 20 -19.15 -27.50 5.21
C ASN A 20 -19.48 -26.94 3.81
N CYS A 21 -18.76 -25.91 3.35
CA CYS A 21 -18.87 -25.38 2.00
C CYS A 21 -18.38 -26.38 0.94
N VAL A 22 -17.24 -27.05 1.20
CA VAL A 22 -16.69 -28.08 0.31
C VAL A 22 -17.60 -29.30 0.23
N ALA A 23 -18.26 -29.64 1.34
CA ALA A 23 -19.20 -30.75 1.41
C ALA A 23 -20.60 -30.45 0.83
N GLU A 24 -20.83 -29.25 0.27
CA GLU A 24 -22.14 -28.76 -0.18
C GLU A 24 -23.23 -28.82 0.93
N ASN A 25 -22.80 -28.88 2.19
CA ASN A 25 -23.66 -29.02 3.37
C ASN A 25 -24.10 -27.68 3.94
N MET A 26 -23.65 -26.56 3.36
CA MET A 26 -24.19 -25.22 3.62
C MET A 26 -25.60 -25.08 3.01
N LYS A 27 -26.56 -25.89 3.50
CA LYS A 27 -27.97 -25.77 3.12
C LYS A 27 -28.61 -24.50 3.69
N ASP A 28 -28.00 -23.94 4.74
CA ASP A 28 -28.39 -22.70 5.40
C ASP A 28 -27.16 -21.79 5.58
N ALA A 29 -26.71 -21.13 4.51
CA ALA A 29 -25.87 -19.92 4.66
C ALA A 29 -26.64 -18.90 5.53
N PRO A 30 -25.98 -18.04 6.34
CA PRO A 30 -26.59 -17.39 7.50
C PRO A 30 -27.92 -16.68 7.20
N LEU A 31 -28.80 -16.70 8.21
CA LEU A 31 -30.16 -16.12 8.36
C LEU A 31 -30.41 -14.69 7.83
N ILE A 32 -29.44 -14.05 7.19
CA ILE A 32 -29.47 -12.65 6.81
C ILE A 32 -29.93 -12.57 5.34
N GLN A 33 -31.11 -12.00 5.12
CA GLN A 33 -31.72 -11.79 3.79
C GLN A 33 -30.96 -10.75 2.92
N ARG A 34 -29.71 -10.41 3.26
CA ARG A 34 -28.88 -9.41 2.58
C ARG A 34 -27.42 -9.86 2.52
N ASN A 35 -26.65 -9.24 1.61
CA ASN A 35 -25.21 -9.41 1.53
C ASN A 35 -24.53 -8.92 2.83
N VAL A 36 -23.37 -9.48 3.14
CA VAL A 36 -22.44 -8.96 4.16
C VAL A 36 -22.00 -7.56 3.73
N THR A 37 -22.01 -6.58 4.63
CA THR A 37 -21.52 -5.23 4.31
C THR A 37 -20.00 -5.17 4.34
N PRO A 38 -19.36 -4.18 3.68
CA PRO A 38 -17.91 -3.98 3.76
C PRO A 38 -17.39 -3.82 5.20
N TYR A 39 -18.16 -3.18 6.10
CA TYR A 39 -17.78 -3.04 7.51
C TYR A 39 -17.82 -4.38 8.25
N GLU A 40 -18.88 -5.17 8.07
CA GLU A 40 -18.99 -6.51 8.68
C GLU A 40 -17.87 -7.44 8.21
N PHE A 41 -17.52 -7.35 6.92
CA PHE A 41 -16.37 -8.05 6.38
C PHE A 41 -15.07 -7.58 7.06
N MET A 42 -14.82 -6.27 7.10
CA MET A 42 -13.57 -5.73 7.63
C MET A 42 -13.40 -6.05 9.12
N GLU A 43 -14.47 -6.01 9.91
CA GLU A 43 -14.44 -6.44 11.32
C GLU A 43 -14.06 -7.91 11.46
N SER A 44 -14.63 -8.79 10.63
CA SER A 44 -14.28 -10.21 10.60
C SER A 44 -12.84 -10.42 10.15
N ARG A 45 -12.39 -9.66 9.14
CA ARG A 45 -11.05 -9.74 8.58
C ARG A 45 -9.98 -9.25 9.54
N TRP A 46 -10.29 -8.28 10.40
CA TRP A 46 -9.40 -7.86 11.49
C TRP A 46 -9.04 -9.02 12.44
N TRP A 47 -9.99 -9.91 12.72
CA TRP A 47 -9.75 -11.09 13.53
C TRP A 47 -8.98 -12.16 12.76
N ASP A 48 -9.38 -12.44 11.53
CA ASP A 48 -8.72 -13.44 10.66
C ASP A 48 -7.25 -13.08 10.36
N ALA A 49 -6.95 -11.80 10.14
CA ALA A 49 -5.59 -11.29 9.94
C ALA A 49 -4.80 -11.09 11.25
N ALA A 50 -5.39 -11.43 12.42
CA ALA A 50 -4.82 -11.21 13.74
C ALA A 50 -4.34 -9.75 13.95
N MET A 51 -5.08 -8.78 13.44
CA MET A 51 -4.71 -7.35 13.53
C MET A 51 -4.65 -6.86 14.97
N ALA A 52 -5.60 -7.28 15.81
CA ALA A 52 -5.65 -6.85 17.21
C ALA A 52 -4.32 -7.08 17.95
N PRO A 53 -3.73 -8.29 17.98
CA PRO A 53 -2.43 -8.48 18.61
C PRO A 53 -1.28 -7.77 17.89
N TYR A 54 -1.25 -7.75 16.54
CA TYR A 54 -0.16 -7.09 15.81
C TYR A 54 -0.07 -5.58 16.05
N PHE A 55 -1.20 -4.91 16.24
CA PHE A 55 -1.22 -3.46 16.48
C PHE A 55 -1.12 -3.10 17.96
N LYS A 56 -1.73 -3.87 18.85
CA LYS A 56 -1.76 -3.55 20.29
C LYS A 56 -0.51 -3.99 21.02
N LEU A 57 0.09 -5.13 20.68
CA LEU A 57 1.25 -5.64 21.42
C LEU A 57 2.46 -4.69 21.38
N PRO A 58 2.85 -4.10 20.23
CA PRO A 58 3.94 -3.13 20.21
C PRO A 58 3.64 -1.92 21.10
N LEU A 59 2.42 -1.40 21.06
CA LEU A 59 1.99 -0.28 21.90
C LEU A 59 2.02 -0.64 23.39
N ALA A 60 1.54 -1.83 23.75
CA ALA A 60 1.58 -2.30 25.13
C ALA A 60 3.01 -2.50 25.64
N PHE A 61 3.91 -3.04 24.82
CA PHE A 61 5.32 -3.22 25.19
C PHE A 61 6.08 -1.90 25.29
N ASP A 62 5.69 -0.88 24.53
CA ASP A 62 6.27 0.46 24.58
C ASP A 62 5.51 1.41 25.54
N GLY A 63 4.61 0.87 26.37
CA GLY A 63 3.84 1.63 27.37
C GLY A 63 2.94 2.72 26.76
N GLY A 64 2.54 2.57 25.50
CA GLY A 64 1.75 3.55 24.75
C GLY A 64 2.55 4.76 24.28
N ALA A 65 3.88 4.67 24.28
CA ALA A 65 4.72 5.75 23.79
C ALA A 65 4.39 6.08 22.32
N GLY A 66 4.40 7.39 22.02
CA GLY A 66 4.26 7.88 20.64
C GLY A 66 2.83 8.00 20.09
N VAL A 67 1.78 7.53 20.78
CA VAL A 67 0.38 7.73 20.33
C VAL A 67 -0.63 7.66 21.49
N PRO A 68 -1.70 8.49 21.50
CA PRO A 68 -2.76 8.36 22.49
C PRO A 68 -3.53 7.03 22.34
N VAL A 69 -3.63 6.26 23.42
CA VAL A 69 -4.34 4.96 23.49
C VAL A 69 -5.38 4.93 24.60
N ASP A 70 -6.39 4.08 24.46
CA ASP A 70 -7.35 3.75 25.51
C ASP A 70 -6.83 2.67 26.49
N GLU A 71 -7.66 2.30 27.47
CA GLU A 71 -7.37 1.26 28.46
C GLU A 71 -7.19 -0.16 27.87
N LYS A 72 -7.53 -0.35 26.58
CA LYS A 72 -7.38 -1.60 25.83
C LYS A 72 -6.26 -1.52 24.78
N TRP A 73 -5.40 -0.52 24.88
CA TRP A 73 -4.30 -0.25 23.95
C TRP A 73 -4.75 0.05 22.51
N ALA A 74 -5.99 0.49 22.31
CA ALA A 74 -6.46 0.91 20.99
C ALA A 74 -6.12 2.41 20.77
N PRO A 75 -5.51 2.79 19.63
CA PRO A 75 -5.23 4.18 19.31
C PRO A 75 -6.52 5.03 19.24
N LEU A 76 -6.61 6.08 20.06
CA LEU A 76 -7.81 6.90 20.17
C LEU A 76 -8.17 7.60 18.85
N GLY A 77 -7.17 7.94 18.03
CA GLY A 77 -7.37 8.58 16.73
C GLY A 77 -8.26 7.77 15.77
N THR A 78 -8.28 6.44 15.90
CA THR A 78 -9.13 5.56 15.07
C THR A 78 -10.63 5.74 15.30
N ARG A 79 -11.02 6.29 16.46
CA ARG A 79 -12.42 6.60 16.80
C ARG A 79 -12.86 8.01 16.38
N ILE A 80 -11.89 8.85 16.00
CA ILE A 80 -12.08 10.28 15.74
C ILE A 80 -11.97 10.57 14.24
N CYS A 81 -11.01 9.94 13.56
CA CYS A 81 -10.69 10.22 12.17
C CYS A 81 -10.85 8.97 11.30
N VAL A 82 -11.72 9.08 10.29
CA VAL A 82 -11.95 8.02 9.29
C VAL A 82 -10.69 7.73 8.47
N TYR A 83 -9.85 8.72 8.19
CA TYR A 83 -8.60 8.52 7.45
C TYR A 83 -7.57 7.74 8.27
N ILE A 84 -7.51 7.96 9.60
CA ILE A 84 -6.69 7.13 10.48
C ILE A 84 -7.18 5.69 10.45
N ARG A 85 -8.50 5.47 10.54
CA ARG A 85 -9.06 4.11 10.46
C ARG A 85 -8.70 3.43 9.13
N LYS A 86 -8.94 4.10 8.00
CA LYS A 86 -8.59 3.58 6.68
C LYS A 86 -7.10 3.30 6.53
N ALA A 87 -6.24 4.19 7.02
CA ALA A 87 -4.79 4.04 6.99
C ALA A 87 -4.31 2.80 7.74
N VAL A 88 -4.96 2.43 8.85
CA VAL A 88 -4.68 1.17 9.54
C VAL A 88 -5.21 -0.03 8.76
N ASP A 89 -6.41 0.08 8.20
CA ASP A 89 -7.03 -0.98 7.40
C ASP A 89 -6.24 -1.29 6.11
N ILE A 90 -5.41 -0.37 5.59
CA ILE A 90 -4.65 -0.63 4.37
C ILE A 90 -3.64 -1.78 4.51
N LEU A 91 -3.23 -2.15 5.72
CA LEU A 91 -2.38 -3.34 5.90
C LEU A 91 -3.11 -4.58 5.35
N ILE A 92 -4.38 -4.78 5.76
CA ILE A 92 -5.25 -5.80 5.19
C ILE A 92 -5.38 -5.59 3.69
N ARG A 93 -5.75 -4.38 3.25
CA ARG A 93 -6.06 -4.14 1.82
C ARG A 93 -4.88 -4.36 0.87
N HIS A 94 -3.65 -4.11 1.31
CA HIS A 94 -2.47 -4.48 0.53
C HIS A 94 -2.22 -5.99 0.55
N ASN A 95 -2.51 -6.68 1.66
CA ASN A 95 -2.52 -8.14 1.70
C ASN A 95 -3.51 -8.72 0.67
N GLU A 96 -4.73 -8.16 0.61
CA GLU A 96 -5.76 -8.57 -0.35
C GLU A 96 -5.29 -8.47 -1.80
N LEU A 97 -4.51 -7.42 -2.12
CA LEU A 97 -3.97 -7.18 -3.46
C LEU A 97 -2.85 -8.17 -3.82
N VAL A 98 -1.96 -8.48 -2.88
CA VAL A 98 -0.81 -9.35 -3.15
C VAL A 98 -1.20 -10.83 -3.20
N ASP A 99 -2.23 -11.20 -2.45
CA ASP A 99 -2.71 -12.58 -2.39
C ASP A 99 -3.87 -12.85 -3.35
N ILE A 100 -4.30 -11.86 -4.15
CA ILE A 100 -5.47 -11.97 -5.05
C ILE A 100 -5.46 -13.23 -5.94
N PHE A 101 -4.31 -13.64 -6.46
CA PHE A 101 -4.18 -14.86 -7.26
C PHE A 101 -4.06 -16.12 -6.40
N HIS A 102 -3.35 -16.03 -5.28
CA HIS A 102 -3.16 -17.14 -4.35
C HIS A 102 -4.48 -17.54 -3.72
N ASP A 103 -5.24 -16.58 -3.19
CA ASP A 103 -6.52 -16.77 -2.54
C ASP A 103 -7.55 -17.36 -3.50
N LEU A 104 -7.55 -16.88 -4.75
CA LEU A 104 -8.43 -17.41 -5.79
C LEU A 104 -8.11 -18.90 -6.07
N ARG A 105 -6.81 -19.25 -6.14
CA ARG A 105 -6.37 -20.63 -6.39
C ARG A 105 -6.65 -21.54 -5.19
N SER A 106 -6.46 -21.03 -3.98
CA SER A 106 -6.64 -21.75 -2.72
C SER A 106 -8.10 -21.79 -2.26
N LYS A 107 -9.01 -21.11 -2.98
CA LYS A 107 -10.42 -20.92 -2.61
C LYS A 107 -10.57 -20.31 -1.22
N GLU A 108 -9.67 -19.39 -0.86
CA GLU A 108 -9.74 -18.63 0.38
C GLU A 108 -10.90 -17.64 0.30
N PRO A 109 -11.95 -17.78 1.14
CA PRO A 109 -13.14 -16.94 1.03
C PRO A 109 -12.95 -15.53 1.60
N MET A 110 -11.90 -15.29 2.40
CA MET A 110 -11.69 -14.03 3.13
C MET A 110 -10.82 -13.04 2.35
N ASN A 111 -11.25 -12.65 1.14
CA ASN A 111 -10.59 -11.60 0.36
C ASN A 111 -11.54 -10.47 -0.07
N GLU A 112 -11.24 -9.22 0.34
CA GLU A 112 -12.13 -8.06 0.11
C GLU A 112 -12.34 -7.81 -1.38
N VAL A 113 -11.28 -7.97 -2.19
CA VAL A 113 -11.34 -7.73 -3.64
C VAL A 113 -12.23 -8.78 -4.30
N HIS A 114 -12.18 -10.04 -3.85
CA HIS A 114 -13.05 -11.09 -4.38
C HIS A 114 -14.52 -10.87 -4.01
N LEU A 115 -14.80 -10.46 -2.77
CA LEU A 115 -16.16 -10.14 -2.32
C LEU A 115 -16.73 -8.91 -3.05
N ALA A 116 -15.94 -7.84 -3.17
CA ALA A 116 -16.32 -6.66 -3.93
C ALA A 116 -16.60 -7.01 -5.40
N ALA A 117 -15.76 -7.83 -6.04
CA ALA A 117 -16.02 -8.30 -7.40
C ALA A 117 -17.27 -9.18 -7.49
N ARG A 118 -17.56 -9.99 -6.48
CA ARG A 118 -18.73 -10.89 -6.45
C ARG A 118 -20.05 -10.15 -6.36
N TYR A 119 -20.10 -9.09 -5.56
CA TYR A 119 -21.34 -8.34 -5.27
C TYR A 119 -21.49 -7.08 -6.13
N GLY A 120 -20.43 -6.28 -6.27
CA GLY A 120 -20.43 -5.02 -7.03
C GLY A 120 -19.81 -5.11 -8.44
N GLY A 121 -19.32 -6.29 -8.84
CA GLY A 121 -18.75 -6.52 -10.17
C GLY A 121 -17.39 -5.83 -10.38
N LEU A 122 -16.96 -5.74 -11.64
CA LEU A 122 -15.67 -5.13 -11.99
C LEU A 122 -15.56 -3.65 -11.60
N ALA A 123 -16.67 -2.93 -11.58
CA ALA A 123 -16.71 -1.52 -11.21
C ALA A 123 -16.33 -1.30 -9.73
N ALA A 124 -16.61 -2.27 -8.86
CA ALA A 124 -16.25 -2.21 -7.45
C ALA A 124 -14.74 -2.33 -7.21
N VAL A 125 -14.01 -3.05 -8.09
CA VAL A 125 -12.60 -3.37 -7.85
C VAL A 125 -11.62 -2.58 -8.70
N LYS A 126 -12.03 -2.03 -9.86
CA LYS A 126 -11.11 -1.38 -10.81
C LYS A 126 -10.23 -0.26 -10.21
N ASN A 127 -10.71 0.41 -9.16
CA ASN A 127 -10.04 1.54 -8.51
C ASN A 127 -9.45 1.17 -7.13
N TYR A 128 -9.54 -0.09 -6.70
CA TYR A 128 -9.20 -0.50 -5.33
C TYR A 128 -7.74 -0.20 -4.97
N ALA A 129 -6.78 -0.53 -5.85
CA ALA A 129 -5.37 -0.27 -5.59
C ALA A 129 -5.02 1.22 -5.50
N VAL A 130 -5.69 2.08 -6.29
CA VAL A 130 -5.48 3.53 -6.22
C VAL A 130 -6.16 4.14 -5.00
N ALA A 131 -7.27 3.57 -4.53
CA ALA A 131 -7.90 3.92 -3.26
C ALA A 131 -6.99 3.59 -2.06
N CYS A 132 -6.35 2.42 -2.07
CA CYS A 132 -5.32 2.06 -1.08
C CYS A 132 -4.20 3.10 -1.02
N ALA A 133 -3.68 3.50 -2.18
CA ALA A 133 -2.62 4.49 -2.26
C ALA A 133 -3.08 5.87 -1.74
N ALA A 134 -4.32 6.28 -2.07
CA ALA A 134 -4.90 7.56 -1.63
C ALA A 134 -4.99 7.66 -0.10
N CYS A 135 -5.35 6.57 0.59
CA CYS A 135 -5.44 6.55 2.06
C CYS A 135 -4.17 7.03 2.75
N VAL A 136 -3.00 6.68 2.20
CA VAL A 136 -1.69 7.08 2.76
C VAL A 136 -1.55 8.61 2.73
N ASP A 137 -2.00 9.26 1.67
CA ASP A 137 -1.85 10.71 1.49
C ASP A 137 -2.97 11.48 2.20
N GLU A 138 -4.18 10.94 2.21
CA GLU A 138 -5.32 11.50 2.97
C GLU A 138 -5.01 11.55 4.47
N VAL A 139 -4.50 10.47 5.05
CA VAL A 139 -4.14 10.47 6.49
C VAL A 139 -2.98 11.41 6.78
N ALA A 140 -2.01 11.52 5.87
CA ALA A 140 -0.82 12.35 6.06
C ALA A 140 -1.12 13.86 5.98
N THR A 141 -2.20 14.23 5.30
CA THR A 141 -2.62 15.62 5.05
C THR A 141 -3.80 16.07 5.91
N CYS A 142 -4.50 15.15 6.56
CA CYS A 142 -5.62 15.47 7.45
C CYS A 142 -5.16 16.27 8.67
N LYS A 143 -5.90 17.33 9.00
CA LYS A 143 -5.63 18.25 10.13
C LYS A 143 -6.79 18.28 11.13
N CYS A 144 -7.48 17.15 11.29
CA CYS A 144 -8.64 17.07 12.18
C CYS A 144 -8.24 17.03 13.66
N ILE A 145 -9.23 17.06 14.54
CA ILE A 145 -9.06 17.10 16.00
C ILE A 145 -8.36 15.86 16.59
N ALA A 146 -8.12 14.80 15.82
CA ALA A 146 -7.31 13.66 16.27
C ALA A 146 -5.83 14.02 16.52
N GLY A 147 -5.37 15.15 15.97
CA GLY A 147 -4.04 15.72 16.21
C GLY A 147 -2.91 15.04 15.42
N ASP A 148 -1.80 15.77 15.24
CA ASP A 148 -0.69 15.37 14.36
C ASP A 148 -0.02 14.06 14.78
N VAL A 149 0.09 13.80 16.10
CA VAL A 149 0.69 12.56 16.62
C VAL A 149 -0.07 11.33 16.14
N SER A 150 -1.41 11.37 16.19
CA SER A 150 -2.25 10.25 15.75
C SER A 150 -2.16 10.05 14.23
N HIS A 151 -2.10 11.14 13.46
CA HIS A 151 -1.96 11.08 12.00
C HIS A 151 -0.58 10.57 11.59
N ASP A 152 0.50 11.02 12.25
CA ASP A 152 1.85 10.52 11.97
C ASP A 152 1.96 9.03 12.26
N TYR A 153 1.45 8.57 13.41
CA TYR A 153 1.39 7.14 13.75
C TYR A 153 0.67 6.34 12.66
N ALA A 154 -0.52 6.78 12.26
CA ALA A 154 -1.29 6.12 11.21
C ALA A 154 -0.59 6.18 9.85
N THR A 155 0.08 7.28 9.55
CA THR A 155 0.84 7.40 8.31
C THR A 155 2.08 6.50 8.32
N ASP A 156 2.77 6.34 9.46
CA ASP A 156 3.93 5.45 9.62
C ASP A 156 3.53 3.99 9.38
N LEU A 157 2.41 3.58 9.96
CA LEU A 157 1.81 2.28 9.71
C LEU A 157 1.46 2.09 8.23
N ALA A 158 0.82 3.09 7.63
CA ALA A 158 0.41 3.04 6.23
C ALA A 158 1.61 2.89 5.28
N ILE A 159 2.62 3.77 5.38
CA ILE A 159 3.81 3.68 4.51
C ILE A 159 4.59 2.38 4.75
N GLY A 160 4.66 1.92 6.01
CA GLY A 160 5.29 0.65 6.36
C GLY A 160 4.59 -0.53 5.70
N SER A 161 3.25 -0.56 5.78
CA SER A 161 2.41 -1.58 5.15
C SER A 161 2.62 -1.65 3.65
N VAL A 162 2.60 -0.49 2.97
CA VAL A 162 2.80 -0.38 1.52
C VAL A 162 4.21 -0.86 1.13
N ALA A 163 5.23 -0.56 1.93
CA ALA A 163 6.62 -0.91 1.67
C ALA A 163 6.97 -2.38 2.00
N TRP A 164 6.30 -2.98 2.99
CA TRP A 164 6.71 -4.26 3.57
C TRP A 164 6.39 -5.46 2.67
N TYR A 165 5.14 -5.60 2.19
CA TYR A 165 4.73 -6.74 1.36
C TYR A 165 5.64 -6.95 0.15
N PRO A 166 6.08 -5.92 -0.59
CA PRO A 166 6.88 -6.14 -1.79
C PRO A 166 8.34 -6.52 -1.52
N ILE A 167 8.83 -6.23 -0.32
CA ILE A 167 10.21 -6.50 0.08
C ILE A 167 10.33 -7.88 0.74
N VAL A 168 9.30 -8.34 1.44
CA VAL A 168 9.32 -9.64 2.11
C VAL A 168 9.19 -10.77 1.08
N PRO A 169 10.15 -11.72 1.01
CA PRO A 169 10.14 -12.78 0.00
C PRO A 169 8.89 -13.67 0.00
N HIS A 170 8.25 -13.83 1.16
CA HIS A 170 7.04 -14.64 1.35
C HIS A 170 5.91 -14.24 0.39
N TYR A 171 5.65 -12.94 0.21
CA TYR A 171 4.52 -12.44 -0.58
C TYR A 171 4.78 -12.41 -2.09
N ARG A 172 6.06 -12.55 -2.49
CA ARG A 172 6.48 -12.66 -3.90
C ARG A 172 5.99 -11.53 -4.82
N VAL A 173 5.64 -10.35 -4.29
CA VAL A 173 4.98 -9.27 -5.05
C VAL A 173 5.76 -8.84 -6.29
N LEU A 174 7.07 -8.60 -6.16
CA LEU A 174 7.93 -8.23 -7.29
C LEU A 174 8.07 -9.36 -8.31
N THR A 175 8.05 -10.61 -7.84
CA THR A 175 8.03 -11.80 -8.71
C THR A 175 6.70 -11.89 -9.47
N GLN A 176 5.57 -11.65 -8.81
CA GLN A 176 4.25 -11.60 -9.44
C GLN A 176 4.16 -10.47 -10.47
N LEU A 177 4.71 -9.29 -10.15
CA LEU A 177 4.86 -8.20 -11.11
C LEU A 177 5.65 -8.68 -12.34
N ALA A 178 6.78 -9.38 -12.14
CA ALA A 178 7.57 -9.92 -13.24
C ALA A 178 6.80 -10.94 -14.09
N GLU A 179 6.04 -11.84 -13.45
CA GLU A 179 5.23 -12.86 -14.13
C GLU A 179 4.08 -12.23 -14.95
N THR A 180 3.46 -11.17 -14.43
CA THR A 180 2.25 -10.57 -15.00
C THR A 180 2.52 -9.31 -15.85
N ARG A 181 3.75 -8.78 -15.87
CA ARG A 181 4.10 -7.50 -16.52
C ARG A 181 3.63 -7.38 -17.97
N HIS A 182 3.63 -8.49 -18.70
CA HIS A 182 3.25 -8.55 -20.12
C HIS A 182 1.77 -8.17 -20.34
N LEU A 183 0.92 -8.33 -19.33
CA LEU A 183 -0.50 -7.95 -19.38
C LEU A 183 -0.71 -6.45 -19.21
N THR A 184 0.16 -5.77 -18.46
CA THR A 184 -0.04 -4.38 -18.02
C THR A 184 0.94 -3.38 -18.65
N ARG A 185 2.02 -3.86 -19.29
CA ARG A 185 3.13 -3.01 -19.80
C ARG A 185 2.65 -1.85 -20.68
N SER A 186 1.74 -2.09 -21.62
CA SER A 186 1.25 -1.06 -22.54
C SER A 186 0.47 0.04 -21.80
N LYS A 187 -0.46 -0.34 -20.92
CA LYS A 187 -1.26 0.58 -20.08
C LYS A 187 -0.35 1.51 -19.29
N TYR A 188 0.59 0.97 -18.51
CA TYR A 188 1.44 1.77 -17.62
C TYR A 188 2.49 2.58 -18.37
N THR A 189 2.96 2.10 -19.53
CA THR A 189 3.82 2.91 -20.41
C THR A 189 3.11 4.17 -20.90
N ALA A 190 1.83 4.04 -21.28
CA ALA A 190 1.00 5.15 -21.74
C ALA A 190 0.69 6.14 -20.61
N LEU A 191 0.32 5.65 -19.41
CA LEU A 191 0.04 6.49 -18.24
C LEU A 191 1.24 7.37 -17.88
N ALA A 192 2.44 6.79 -17.79
CA ALA A 192 3.65 7.56 -17.47
C ALA A 192 4.09 8.52 -18.59
N ALA A 193 3.76 8.21 -19.86
CA ALA A 193 4.04 9.12 -20.97
C ALA A 193 3.13 10.36 -20.97
N LYS A 194 1.91 10.25 -20.41
CA LYS A 194 0.93 11.34 -20.37
C LYS A 194 1.41 12.52 -19.50
N THR A 195 2.12 12.23 -18.41
CA THR A 195 2.49 13.24 -17.41
C THR A 195 3.87 13.86 -17.67
N ASN A 196 4.83 13.12 -18.26
CA ASN A 196 6.23 13.56 -18.44
C ASN A 196 6.96 13.95 -17.12
N HIS A 197 6.73 13.24 -16.01
CA HIS A 197 7.38 13.51 -14.71
C HIS A 197 8.15 12.29 -14.17
N GLY A 198 9.13 11.81 -14.94
CA GLY A 198 9.90 10.61 -14.64
C GLY A 198 9.04 9.35 -14.70
N ALA A 199 9.17 8.49 -13.68
CA ALA A 199 8.40 7.27 -13.54
C ALA A 199 7.00 7.49 -12.92
N PHE A 200 6.67 8.70 -12.45
CA PHE A 200 5.45 8.95 -11.69
C PHE A 200 4.18 8.92 -12.54
N ILE A 201 3.13 8.28 -12.00
CA ILE A 201 1.79 8.31 -12.56
C ILE A 201 0.92 9.22 -11.70
N THR A 202 0.56 10.37 -12.27
CA THR A 202 -0.29 11.40 -11.64
C THR A 202 -1.52 11.72 -12.51
N SER A 203 -1.79 10.89 -13.53
CA SER A 203 -2.91 11.10 -14.44
C SER A 203 -4.26 10.86 -13.79
N ASP A 204 -4.32 10.03 -12.75
CA ASP A 204 -5.53 9.67 -12.02
C ASP A 204 -5.26 9.74 -10.51
N MET A 205 -5.83 10.77 -9.88
CA MET A 205 -5.75 11.02 -8.45
C MET A 205 -7.01 10.49 -7.79
N ALA A 206 -6.84 9.53 -6.87
CA ALA A 206 -7.96 8.94 -6.15
C ALA A 206 -8.25 9.70 -4.85
N ASP A 207 -9.54 9.80 -4.52
CA ASP A 207 -10.05 10.07 -3.19
C ASP A 207 -10.86 8.83 -2.76
N SER A 208 -10.48 8.23 -1.64
CA SER A 208 -11.07 7.01 -1.14
C SER A 208 -12.37 7.23 -0.32
N GLY A 209 -12.84 8.47 -0.22
CA GLY A 209 -14.12 8.87 0.34
C GLY A 209 -14.07 9.20 1.84
N GLU A 210 -15.17 9.75 2.37
CA GLU A 210 -15.28 10.13 3.79
C GLU A 210 -15.77 8.97 4.69
N HIS A 211 -16.03 7.80 4.12
CA HIS A 211 -16.39 6.60 4.86
C HIS A 211 -15.13 5.83 5.31
N GLY A 212 -15.24 5.00 6.35
CA GLY A 212 -14.19 4.07 6.78
C GLY A 212 -13.99 2.87 5.84
N ALA A 213 -14.88 2.68 4.87
CA ALA A 213 -14.84 1.62 3.87
C ALA A 213 -14.64 2.18 2.45
N PHE A 214 -14.19 1.33 1.51
CA PHE A 214 -14.05 1.68 0.09
C PHE A 214 -15.32 1.47 -0.72
N HIS A 215 -16.33 0.86 -0.12
CA HIS A 215 -17.60 0.54 -0.75
C HIS A 215 -18.78 0.86 0.17
N ASN A 216 -19.97 1.08 -0.42
CA ASN A 216 -21.23 1.10 0.32
C ASN A 216 -21.74 -0.32 0.62
N ASP A 217 -22.90 -0.43 1.27
CA ASP A 217 -23.49 -1.72 1.68
C ASP A 217 -23.87 -2.60 0.47
N GLU A 218 -24.05 -2.00 -0.70
CA GLU A 218 -24.27 -2.66 -1.99
C GLU A 218 -22.97 -3.02 -2.73
N TRP A 219 -21.80 -2.82 -2.11
CA TRP A 219 -20.46 -3.03 -2.68
C TRP A 219 -20.13 -2.14 -3.90
N GLU A 220 -20.81 -1.00 -4.07
CA GLU A 220 -20.44 0.01 -5.05
C GLU A 220 -19.23 0.80 -4.54
N SER A 221 -18.26 1.07 -5.43
CA SER A 221 -17.05 1.81 -5.04
C SER A 221 -17.38 3.25 -4.66
N LEU A 222 -16.90 3.67 -3.50
CA LEU A 222 -16.95 5.06 -3.02
C LEU A 222 -15.74 5.89 -3.50
N THR A 223 -14.80 5.26 -4.20
CA THR A 223 -13.58 5.92 -4.69
C THR A 223 -13.89 6.80 -5.88
N THR A 224 -13.54 8.08 -5.77
CA THR A 224 -13.61 9.02 -6.89
C THR A 224 -12.25 9.24 -7.51
N LEU A 225 -12.22 9.52 -8.81
CA LEU A 225 -11.00 9.79 -9.56
C LEU A 225 -11.06 11.20 -10.15
N THR A 226 -10.00 11.97 -9.93
CA THR A 226 -9.76 13.25 -10.59
C THR A 226 -8.55 13.11 -11.50
N SER A 227 -8.69 13.46 -12.77
CA SER A 227 -7.54 13.43 -13.69
C SER A 227 -6.83 14.77 -13.72
N LEU A 228 -5.49 14.74 -13.68
CA LEU A 228 -4.67 15.92 -13.93
C LEU A 228 -4.40 16.04 -15.42
N GLU A 229 -4.69 17.21 -15.98
CA GLU A 229 -4.38 17.52 -17.37
C GLU A 229 -2.87 17.71 -17.56
N PRO A 230 -2.31 17.31 -18.72
CA PRO A 230 -0.91 17.52 -19.03
C PRO A 230 -0.51 18.99 -18.85
N PHE A 231 0.71 19.20 -18.36
CA PHE A 231 1.23 20.55 -18.18
C PHE A 231 1.34 21.32 -19.51
N ILE A 232 0.78 22.53 -19.55
CA ILE A 232 0.87 23.45 -20.69
C ILE A 232 1.74 24.67 -20.33
N SER A 233 1.41 25.36 -19.24
CA SER A 233 2.13 26.54 -18.75
C SER A 233 1.79 26.84 -17.29
N GLY A 234 2.59 27.69 -16.62
CA GLY A 234 2.36 28.11 -15.24
C GLY A 234 2.94 27.14 -14.20
N GLU A 235 2.26 26.99 -13.07
CA GLU A 235 2.65 26.04 -12.03
C GLU A 235 2.21 24.62 -12.40
N CYS A 236 3.16 23.67 -12.37
CA CYS A 236 2.87 22.29 -12.71
C CYS A 236 2.19 21.54 -11.55
N GLN A 237 0.90 21.24 -11.70
CA GLN A 237 0.13 20.47 -10.72
C GLN A 237 0.73 19.08 -10.44
N HIS A 238 1.28 18.41 -11.45
CA HIS A 238 1.94 17.12 -11.28
C HIS A 238 3.16 17.22 -10.35
N CYS A 239 4.00 18.24 -10.51
CA CYS A 239 5.13 18.49 -9.61
C CYS A 239 4.67 18.79 -8.19
N GLY A 240 3.58 19.55 -8.03
CA GLY A 240 2.97 19.83 -6.73
C GLY A 240 2.57 18.56 -6.01
N VAL A 241 1.78 17.70 -6.68
CA VAL A 241 1.33 16.42 -6.14
C VAL A 241 2.49 15.49 -5.79
N ILE A 242 3.47 15.34 -6.68
CA ILE A 242 4.63 14.48 -6.40
C ILE A 242 5.42 15.03 -5.20
N SER A 243 5.59 16.35 -5.11
CA SER A 243 6.25 16.97 -3.96
C SER A 243 5.50 16.70 -2.68
N ASP A 244 4.17 16.79 -2.69
CA ASP A 244 3.34 16.52 -1.52
C ASP A 244 3.42 15.05 -1.09
N TRP A 245 3.42 14.10 -2.03
CA TRP A 245 3.66 12.68 -1.71
C TRP A 245 5.03 12.48 -1.03
N VAL A 246 6.09 13.03 -1.62
CA VAL A 246 7.46 12.91 -1.08
C VAL A 246 7.55 13.54 0.30
N ILE A 247 7.05 14.76 0.48
CA ILE A 247 7.11 15.47 1.77
C ILE A 247 6.31 14.74 2.84
N ASN A 248 5.06 14.41 2.55
CA ASN A 248 4.15 13.86 3.56
C ASN A 248 4.51 12.44 3.96
N ARG A 249 5.09 11.64 3.05
CA ARG A 249 5.50 10.26 3.35
C ARG A 249 6.93 10.17 3.89
N CYS A 250 7.85 11.02 3.45
CA CYS A 250 9.27 10.89 3.81
C CYS A 250 9.72 11.79 4.97
N LEU A 251 9.03 12.90 5.26
CA LEU A 251 9.40 13.78 6.38
C LEU A 251 8.55 13.51 7.62
N TYR A 252 9.21 13.48 8.77
CA TYR A 252 8.54 13.54 10.07
C TYR A 252 7.93 14.93 10.28
N ARG A 253 6.84 15.05 11.06
CA ARG A 253 6.09 16.33 11.20
C ARG A 253 6.97 17.54 11.52
N ASP A 254 7.97 17.35 12.37
CA ASP A 254 8.83 18.42 12.87
C ASP A 254 9.77 18.95 11.76
N ASP A 255 10.07 18.12 10.77
CA ASP A 255 10.96 18.42 9.64
C ASP A 255 10.24 19.06 8.44
N ARG A 256 8.91 18.91 8.35
CA ARG A 256 8.14 19.28 7.14
C ARG A 256 8.31 20.75 6.75
N LYS A 257 8.45 21.65 7.72
CA LYS A 257 8.55 23.10 7.47
C LYS A 257 9.86 23.51 6.80
N GLU A 258 10.98 22.96 7.26
CA GLU A 258 12.32 23.34 6.80
C GLU A 258 12.74 22.49 5.60
N LYS A 259 12.76 21.16 5.77
CA LYS A 259 13.21 20.21 4.74
C LYS A 259 12.20 20.11 3.59
N GLY A 260 10.91 20.40 3.83
CA GLY A 260 9.87 20.32 2.81
C GLY A 260 10.05 21.30 1.65
N LYS A 261 10.61 22.49 1.90
CA LYS A 261 10.92 23.45 0.82
C LYS A 261 12.05 22.93 -0.08
N THR A 262 13.09 22.36 0.54
CA THR A 262 14.23 21.76 -0.16
C THR A 262 13.78 20.58 -1.01
N LEU A 263 12.97 19.67 -0.45
CA LEU A 263 12.41 18.54 -1.20
C LEU A 263 11.53 18.99 -2.36
N ARG A 264 10.66 19.99 -2.16
CA ARG A 264 9.82 20.52 -3.25
C ARG A 264 10.67 21.06 -4.40
N LYS A 265 11.72 21.82 -4.09
CA LYS A 265 12.66 22.33 -5.10
C LYS A 265 13.35 21.18 -5.84
N PHE A 266 13.90 20.22 -5.09
CA PHE A 266 14.57 19.04 -5.67
C PHE A 266 13.64 18.27 -6.62
N VAL A 267 12.41 17.97 -6.19
CA VAL A 267 11.41 17.26 -7.01
C VAL A 267 11.11 18.01 -8.32
N MET A 268 10.94 19.34 -8.26
CA MET A 268 10.74 20.16 -9.46
C MET A 268 11.95 20.08 -10.40
N ASP A 269 13.15 20.29 -9.87
CA ASP A 269 14.39 20.32 -10.66
C ASP A 269 14.67 18.94 -11.32
N ALA A 270 14.41 17.86 -10.59
CA ALA A 270 14.70 16.49 -11.01
C ALA A 270 13.65 15.88 -11.95
N LEU A 271 12.38 16.30 -11.86
CA LEU A 271 11.28 15.61 -12.56
C LEU A 271 10.52 16.45 -13.58
N HIS A 272 10.54 17.78 -13.48
CA HIS A 272 9.68 18.61 -14.32
C HIS A 272 9.98 18.40 -15.82
N LEU A 273 8.97 17.86 -16.53
CA LEU A 273 9.05 17.51 -17.95
C LEU A 273 10.23 16.59 -18.30
N LYS A 274 10.74 15.83 -17.33
CA LYS A 274 11.79 14.83 -17.55
C LYS A 274 11.15 13.49 -17.89
N ARG A 275 11.54 12.93 -19.04
CA ARG A 275 11.02 11.64 -19.51
C ARG A 275 11.80 10.43 -19.01
N ASP A 276 12.95 10.65 -18.36
CA ASP A 276 13.79 9.55 -17.89
C ASP A 276 13.13 8.84 -16.70
N LYS A 277 12.81 7.56 -16.91
CA LYS A 277 12.14 6.70 -15.93
C LYS A 277 13.14 5.87 -15.11
N LYS A 278 14.44 5.95 -15.40
CA LYS A 278 15.47 5.29 -14.61
C LYS A 278 15.61 5.91 -13.24
N MET A 279 15.53 7.23 -13.15
CA MET A 279 15.54 7.98 -11.89
C MET A 279 16.73 7.61 -10.98
N ASP A 280 17.89 7.32 -11.58
CA ASP A 280 19.08 6.87 -10.87
C ASP A 280 19.48 7.91 -9.80
N GLY A 281 19.51 7.50 -8.53
CA GLY A 281 19.89 8.35 -7.40
C GLY A 281 18.80 9.33 -6.91
N PHE A 282 17.64 9.40 -7.58
CA PHE A 282 16.55 10.29 -7.18
C PHE A 282 16.06 9.99 -5.75
N PHE A 283 15.88 8.71 -5.45
CA PHE A 283 15.35 8.27 -4.16
C PHE A 283 16.42 8.34 -3.06
N GLY A 284 17.68 8.09 -3.41
CA GLY A 284 18.82 8.35 -2.53
C GLY A 284 18.94 9.82 -2.12
N GLU A 285 18.69 10.75 -3.05
CA GLU A 285 18.73 12.19 -2.74
C GLU A 285 17.59 12.63 -1.81
N ILE A 286 16.40 12.02 -1.90
CA ILE A 286 15.32 12.22 -0.92
C ILE A 286 15.81 11.87 0.49
N LEU A 287 16.50 10.73 0.64
CA LEU A 287 17.06 10.31 1.92
C LEU A 287 18.14 11.27 2.41
N THR A 288 19.02 11.75 1.53
CA THR A 288 20.04 12.74 1.88
C THR A 288 19.40 14.02 2.42
N ILE A 289 18.39 14.55 1.73
CA ILE A 289 17.69 15.78 2.14
C ILE A 289 16.93 15.57 3.46
N ALA A 290 16.26 14.43 3.62
CA ALA A 290 15.53 14.11 4.85
C ALA A 290 16.47 13.93 6.05
N ALA A 291 17.64 13.32 5.82
CA ALA A 291 18.67 13.12 6.83
C ALA A 291 19.33 14.44 7.27
N GLY A 292 19.60 15.36 6.33
CA GLY A 292 20.40 16.55 6.61
C GLY A 292 21.78 16.19 7.17
N ASP A 293 22.30 17.04 8.06
CA ASP A 293 23.60 16.82 8.74
C ASP A 293 23.44 16.11 10.10
N GLU A 294 22.25 15.60 10.41
CA GLU A 294 21.89 15.08 11.74
C GLU A 294 22.37 13.64 11.99
N PHE A 295 22.69 12.90 10.93
CA PHE A 295 23.01 11.48 11.00
C PHE A 295 24.40 11.17 10.44
N PRO A 296 25.11 10.15 10.96
CA PRO A 296 26.38 9.73 10.43
C PRO A 296 26.27 9.35 8.94
N ALA A 297 27.23 9.80 8.13
CA ALA A 297 27.23 9.55 6.68
C ALA A 297 27.15 8.06 6.32
N PHE A 298 27.73 7.17 7.14
CA PHE A 298 27.65 5.73 6.90
C PHE A 298 26.21 5.19 7.02
N LEU A 299 25.43 5.72 7.98
CA LEU A 299 24.04 5.30 8.23
C LEU A 299 23.14 5.74 7.08
N VAL A 300 23.28 6.99 6.65
CA VAL A 300 22.55 7.53 5.50
C VAL A 300 22.89 6.74 4.23
N LYS A 301 24.19 6.49 3.97
CA LYS A 301 24.66 5.70 2.83
C LYS A 301 24.09 4.28 2.82
N GLN A 302 23.96 3.65 3.99
CA GLN A 302 23.37 2.32 4.10
C GLN A 302 21.88 2.33 3.73
N CYS A 303 21.12 3.34 4.18
CA CYS A 303 19.72 3.51 3.79
C CYS A 303 19.56 3.75 2.29
N ILE A 304 20.39 4.63 1.71
CA ILE A 304 20.43 4.91 0.27
C ILE A 304 20.70 3.62 -0.53
N THR A 305 21.72 2.86 -0.12
CA THR A 305 22.08 1.61 -0.79
C THR A 305 20.92 0.62 -0.79
N ALA A 306 20.18 0.52 0.31
CA ALA A 306 19.03 -0.38 0.41
C ALA A 306 17.86 0.06 -0.50
N VAL A 307 17.53 1.36 -0.49
CA VAL A 307 16.45 1.92 -1.31
C VAL A 307 16.74 1.83 -2.81
N GLU A 308 17.95 2.19 -3.23
CA GLU A 308 18.35 2.13 -4.64
C GLU A 308 18.38 0.67 -5.15
N ALA A 309 18.77 -0.29 -4.30
CA ALA A 309 18.72 -1.71 -4.66
C ALA A 309 17.28 -2.19 -4.87
N VAL A 310 16.34 -1.78 -4.01
CA VAL A 310 14.90 -2.08 -4.17
C VAL A 310 14.37 -1.47 -5.47
N TRP A 311 14.71 -0.21 -5.74
CA TRP A 311 14.31 0.47 -6.97
C TRP A 311 14.80 -0.24 -8.23
N GLN A 312 16.07 -0.65 -8.25
CA GLN A 312 16.65 -1.39 -9.38
C GLN A 312 15.93 -2.71 -9.62
N THR A 313 15.65 -3.48 -8.56
CA THR A 313 14.90 -4.74 -8.68
C THR A 313 13.47 -4.47 -9.15
N LEU A 314 12.81 -3.43 -8.65
CA LEU A 314 11.46 -3.07 -9.06
C LEU A 314 11.39 -2.69 -10.55
N ARG A 315 12.32 -1.86 -11.03
CA ARG A 315 12.46 -1.54 -12.46
C ARG A 315 12.67 -2.80 -13.29
N ALA A 316 13.60 -3.65 -12.89
CA ALA A 316 13.97 -4.85 -13.63
C ALA A 316 12.82 -5.88 -13.68
N ALA A 317 12.07 -6.03 -12.59
CA ALA A 317 10.85 -6.82 -12.55
C ALA A 317 9.78 -6.28 -13.51
N GLY A 318 9.67 -4.96 -13.61
CA GLY A 318 8.73 -4.30 -14.52
C GLY A 318 9.10 -4.36 -16.01
N THR A 319 10.35 -4.68 -16.37
CA THR A 319 10.84 -4.71 -17.76
C THR A 319 10.87 -6.12 -18.33
N ASP A 320 11.90 -6.90 -17.99
CA ASP A 320 12.29 -8.11 -18.72
C ASP A 320 13.07 -9.11 -17.86
N LEU A 321 13.41 -8.79 -16.61
CA LEU A 321 14.16 -9.71 -15.76
C LEU A 321 13.36 -11.00 -15.50
N PRO A 322 13.99 -12.19 -15.56
CA PRO A 322 13.31 -13.45 -15.27
C PRO A 322 12.80 -13.51 -13.82
N PRO A 323 11.60 -14.08 -13.57
CA PRO A 323 11.01 -14.12 -12.22
C PRO A 323 11.90 -14.78 -11.16
N ASN A 324 12.67 -15.81 -11.51
CA ASN A 324 13.59 -16.47 -10.58
C ASN A 324 14.77 -15.56 -10.17
N VAL A 325 15.24 -14.71 -11.07
CA VAL A 325 16.30 -13.73 -10.76
C VAL A 325 15.74 -12.61 -9.89
N VAL A 326 14.52 -12.13 -10.19
CA VAL A 326 13.80 -11.16 -9.35
C VAL A 326 13.64 -11.71 -7.93
N ALA A 327 13.20 -12.96 -7.78
CA ALA A 327 13.03 -13.59 -6.47
C ALA A 327 14.33 -13.61 -5.64
N GLY A 328 15.48 -13.94 -6.28
CA GLY A 328 16.78 -13.88 -5.63
C GLY A 328 17.15 -12.47 -5.16
N GLN A 329 16.92 -11.45 -6.01
CA GLN A 329 17.19 -10.06 -5.65
C GLN A 329 16.28 -9.55 -4.51
N VAL A 330 15.02 -9.99 -4.44
CA VAL A 330 14.11 -9.64 -3.34
C VAL A 330 14.66 -10.12 -2.00
N VAL A 331 15.20 -11.34 -1.93
CA VAL A 331 15.84 -11.85 -0.70
C VAL A 331 17.03 -10.98 -0.29
N GLU A 332 17.90 -10.62 -1.24
CA GLU A 332 19.03 -9.75 -0.93
C GLU A 332 18.59 -8.35 -0.47
N ASN A 333 17.58 -7.79 -1.14
CA ASN A 333 17.04 -6.48 -0.80
C ASN A 333 16.39 -6.48 0.58
N HIS A 334 15.66 -7.55 0.93
CA HIS A 334 15.11 -7.72 2.27
C HIS A 334 16.21 -7.66 3.34
N VAL A 335 17.31 -8.39 3.16
CA VAL A 335 18.45 -8.35 4.09
C VAL A 335 19.10 -6.96 4.15
N ARG A 336 19.22 -6.25 3.02
CA ARG A 336 19.76 -4.87 2.99
C ARG A 336 18.87 -3.92 3.79
N ILE A 337 17.56 -4.02 3.61
CA ILE A 337 16.56 -3.22 4.29
C ILE A 337 16.53 -3.51 5.78
N ASP A 338 16.54 -4.79 6.19
CA ASP A 338 16.61 -5.19 7.59
C ASP A 338 17.85 -4.61 8.28
N LYS A 339 19.02 -4.69 7.64
CA LYS A 339 20.24 -4.07 8.16
C LYS A 339 20.08 -2.56 8.33
N ALA A 340 19.51 -1.86 7.35
CA ALA A 340 19.25 -0.42 7.45
C ALA A 340 18.28 -0.08 8.60
N PHE A 341 17.20 -0.85 8.77
CA PHE A 341 16.27 -0.68 9.88
C PHE A 341 16.89 -0.97 11.23
N ILE A 342 17.62 -2.08 11.38
CA ILE A 342 18.29 -2.42 12.64
C ILE A 342 19.28 -1.31 13.03
N GLU A 343 20.09 -0.85 12.09
CA GLU A 343 21.09 0.19 12.38
C GLU A 343 20.44 1.53 12.77
N THR A 344 19.36 1.91 12.09
CA THR A 344 18.61 3.11 12.47
C THR A 344 17.92 2.98 13.83
N HIS A 345 17.49 1.78 14.28
CA HIS A 345 16.96 1.60 15.63
C HIS A 345 18.03 1.77 16.71
N ASN A 346 19.30 1.48 16.40
CA ASN A 346 20.42 1.68 17.30
C ASN A 346 20.88 3.14 17.41
N HIS A 347 20.33 4.04 16.59
CA HIS A 347 20.68 5.46 16.60
C HIS A 347 19.56 6.34 17.18
N PRO A 348 19.82 7.12 18.25
CA PRO A 348 18.85 8.07 18.79
C PRO A 348 18.35 9.05 17.72
N GLY A 349 17.06 9.38 17.72
CA GLY A 349 16.47 10.33 16.77
C GLY A 349 16.27 9.81 15.34
N ALA A 350 16.80 8.64 14.98
CA ALA A 350 16.72 8.12 13.60
C ALA A 350 15.32 7.60 13.18
N HIS A 351 14.27 7.88 13.95
CA HIS A 351 12.88 7.66 13.52
C HIS A 351 12.54 8.51 12.29
N ALA A 352 13.08 9.73 12.18
CA ALA A 352 12.94 10.56 10.98
C ALA A 352 13.61 9.92 9.74
N LEU A 353 14.77 9.29 9.91
CA LEU A 353 15.43 8.55 8.82
C LEU A 353 14.67 7.26 8.46
N ARG A 354 14.09 6.55 9.44
CA ARG A 354 13.20 5.40 9.19
C ARG A 354 11.93 5.80 8.44
N ARG A 355 11.35 6.95 8.79
CA ARG A 355 10.23 7.57 8.07
C ARG A 355 10.61 7.82 6.61
N ALA A 356 11.76 8.44 6.37
CA ALA A 356 12.24 8.70 5.01
C ALA A 356 12.48 7.41 4.21
N LEU A 357 13.07 6.39 4.84
CA LEU A 357 13.28 5.06 4.26
C LEU A 357 11.95 4.41 3.84
N SER A 358 11.02 4.25 4.78
CA SER A 358 9.70 3.65 4.52
C SER A 358 8.88 4.47 3.53
N GLY A 359 8.92 5.80 3.61
CA GLY A 359 8.15 6.70 2.75
C GLY A 359 8.63 6.61 1.31
N THR A 360 9.94 6.55 1.12
CA THR A 360 10.57 6.40 -0.19
C THR A 360 10.20 5.07 -0.84
N LEU A 361 10.29 3.97 -0.07
CA LEU A 361 9.87 2.65 -0.54
C LEU A 361 8.37 2.65 -0.87
N SER A 362 7.52 3.18 0.00
CA SER A 362 6.08 3.27 -0.21
C SER A 362 5.74 3.96 -1.54
N ILE A 363 6.35 5.11 -1.81
CA ILE A 363 6.15 5.88 -3.06
C ILE A 363 6.49 5.05 -4.30
N MET A 364 7.61 4.30 -4.27
CA MET A 364 7.97 3.43 -5.39
C MET A 364 6.88 2.38 -5.67
N MET A 365 6.27 1.84 -4.60
CA MET A 365 5.34 0.72 -4.69
C MET A 365 3.93 1.11 -5.14
N ASP A 366 3.52 2.36 -5.04
CA ASP A 366 2.14 2.77 -5.38
C ASP A 366 2.00 4.02 -6.27
N ARG A 367 3.06 4.82 -6.49
CA ARG A 367 3.01 6.08 -7.28
C ARG A 367 3.74 6.06 -8.64
N THR A 368 4.30 4.93 -9.07
CA THR A 368 5.15 4.84 -10.28
C THR A 368 4.57 3.90 -11.36
N ASP A 369 5.13 3.93 -12.57
CA ASP A 369 4.78 3.01 -13.67
C ASP A 369 5.14 1.55 -13.41
N VAL A 370 5.93 1.28 -12.39
CA VAL A 370 6.30 -0.06 -11.94
C VAL A 370 5.66 -0.43 -10.60
N SER A 371 4.73 0.38 -10.09
CA SER A 371 3.99 0.08 -8.86
C SER A 371 3.29 -1.29 -8.95
N PRO A 372 3.66 -2.27 -8.09
CA PRO A 372 3.18 -3.63 -8.23
C PRO A 372 1.70 -3.77 -7.90
N TYR A 373 1.19 -3.09 -6.88
CA TYR A 373 -0.19 -3.25 -6.41
C TYR A 373 -1.25 -3.01 -7.51
N PRO A 374 -1.28 -1.84 -8.18
CA PRO A 374 -2.27 -1.61 -9.22
C PRO A 374 -2.01 -2.51 -10.46
N ARG A 375 -0.75 -2.90 -10.72
CA ARG A 375 -0.42 -3.80 -11.84
C ARG A 375 -0.86 -5.24 -11.60
N ILE A 376 -0.77 -5.75 -10.37
CA ILE A 376 -1.25 -7.08 -9.99
C ILE A 376 -2.78 -7.14 -10.09
N LEU A 377 -3.46 -6.12 -9.56
CA LEU A 377 -4.92 -6.00 -9.68
C LEU A 377 -5.37 -5.93 -11.14
N ASP A 378 -4.76 -5.06 -11.94
CA ASP A 378 -5.05 -4.95 -13.36
C ASP A 378 -4.79 -6.26 -14.11
N ALA A 379 -3.72 -6.98 -13.77
CA ALA A 379 -3.42 -8.28 -14.35
C ALA A 379 -4.53 -9.30 -14.00
N ALA A 380 -5.01 -9.32 -12.76
CA ALA A 380 -6.11 -10.19 -12.35
C ALA A 380 -7.41 -9.88 -13.11
N VAL A 381 -7.75 -8.60 -13.25
CA VAL A 381 -8.92 -8.14 -14.02
C VAL A 381 -8.79 -8.47 -15.51
N ILE A 382 -7.64 -8.23 -16.12
CA ILE A 382 -7.41 -8.56 -17.54
C ILE A 382 -7.51 -10.07 -17.75
N HIS A 383 -6.95 -10.87 -16.84
CA HIS A 383 -7.01 -12.32 -16.90
C HIS A 383 -8.44 -12.84 -16.77
N SER A 384 -9.24 -12.31 -15.83
CA SER A 384 -10.63 -12.72 -15.63
C SER A 384 -11.50 -12.44 -16.87
N ILE A 385 -11.33 -11.28 -17.51
CA ILE A 385 -12.07 -10.91 -18.73
C ILE A 385 -11.74 -11.88 -19.88
N LYS A 386 -10.44 -12.18 -20.09
CA LYS A 386 -10.01 -13.12 -21.12
C LYS A 386 -10.59 -14.52 -20.89
N MET A 387 -10.56 -15.03 -19.67
CA MET A 387 -11.14 -16.34 -19.35
C MET A 387 -12.67 -16.37 -19.56
N GLY A 388 -13.38 -15.30 -19.19
CA GLY A 388 -14.82 -15.18 -19.43
C GLY A 388 -15.18 -15.20 -20.92
N SER A 389 -14.37 -14.56 -21.78
CA SER A 389 -14.58 -14.62 -23.22
C SER A 389 -14.42 -16.03 -23.79
N VAL A 390 -13.46 -16.83 -23.30
CA VAL A 390 -13.23 -18.21 -23.75
C VAL A 390 -14.40 -19.13 -23.37
N ILE A 391 -14.94 -18.98 -22.15
CA ILE A 391 -16.09 -19.78 -21.68
C ILE A 391 -17.35 -19.46 -22.49
N ASN A 392 -17.57 -18.19 -22.86
CA ASN A 392 -18.72 -17.79 -23.66
C ASN A 392 -18.62 -18.22 -25.14
N HIS A 393 -17.41 -18.51 -25.65
CA HIS A 393 -17.21 -19.04 -27.00
C HIS A 393 -17.12 -20.57 -27.04
N GLY A 394 -17.12 -21.23 -25.88
CA GLY A 394 -17.13 -22.69 -25.72
C GLY A 394 -18.49 -23.30 -25.38
N LYS A 395 -19.55 -22.49 -25.30
CA LYS A 395 -20.94 -22.96 -25.30
C LYS A 395 -21.47 -22.93 -26.73
N VAL A 396 -21.23 -24.01 -27.47
CA VAL A 396 -21.99 -24.40 -28.66
C VAL A 396 -22.70 -25.70 -28.34
#